data_AF-W6MCA5-F1
#
_entry.id   AF-W6MCA5-F1
#
_cell.length_a   1.000
_cell.length_b   1.000
_cell.length_c   1.000
_cell.angle_alpha   90.00
_cell.angle_beta   90.00
_cell.angle_gamma   90.00
#
_symmetry.space_group_name_H-M   'P 1'
#
loop_
_entity.id
_entity.type
_entity.pdbx_description
1 polymer ?
#
loop_
_entity_poly.entity_id
_entity_poly.type
_entity_poly.pdbx_seq_one_letter_code
_entity_poly.pdbx_strand_id
1 'polypeptide(L)'
;MNAHHTKIELCGEEYAAVVLFEWDENPIIKGVTIYRSIHNLYNTKGEYSPRVERISVDITAMLNDDQIDALSNEIVECSEEAA
;
A
#
# COMPACT_ATOMS: atom_id res chain seq x y z
N MET A 1 -7.62 8.18 -12.11
CA MET A 1 -6.96 7.16 -11.26
C MET A 1 -7.10 7.60 -9.82
N ASN A 2 -7.80 6.81 -9.03
CA ASN A 2 -8.09 7.07 -7.61
C ASN A 2 -7.06 6.36 -6.73
N ALA A 3 -6.93 6.82 -5.49
CA ALA A 3 -6.05 6.22 -4.50
C ALA A 3 -6.82 5.94 -3.22
N HIS A 4 -6.70 4.72 -2.71
CA HIS A 4 -7.22 4.29 -1.41
C HIS A 4 -6.06 3.96 -0.48
N HIS A 5 -6.08 4.51 0.73
CA HIS A 5 -5.05 4.28 1.73
C HIS A 5 -5.54 3.23 2.71
N THR A 6 -4.79 2.14 2.83
CA THR A 6 -5.14 1.03 3.71
C THR A 6 -3.89 0.43 4.36
N LYS A 7 -4.08 -0.66 5.09
CA LYS A 7 -3.00 -1.48 5.64
C LYS A 7 -3.14 -2.91 5.12
N ILE A 8 -2.00 -3.52 4.83
CA ILE A 8 -1.93 -4.92 4.41
C ILE A 8 -1.04 -5.67 5.40
N GLU A 9 -1.54 -6.78 5.93
CA GLU A 9 -0.73 -7.70 6.72
C GLU A 9 0.02 -8.67 5.79
N LEU A 10 1.34 -8.72 5.90
CA LEU A 10 2.19 -9.68 5.19
C LEU A 10 3.09 -10.38 6.21
N CYS A 11 2.96 -11.71 6.29
CA CYS A 11 3.76 -12.55 7.17
C CYS A 11 3.71 -12.11 8.66
N GLY A 12 2.57 -11.61 9.13
CA GLY A 12 2.38 -11.16 10.52
C GLY A 12 2.88 -9.74 10.82
N GLU A 13 3.30 -8.98 9.81
CA GLU A 13 3.62 -7.56 9.93
C GLU A 13 2.61 -6.71 9.14
N GLU A 14 2.09 -5.65 9.75
CA GLU A 14 1.26 -4.64 9.06
C GLU A 14 2.12 -3.66 8.27
N TYR A 15 1.77 -3.45 7.01
CA TYR A 15 2.37 -2.46 6.12
C TYR A 15 1.35 -1.42 5.72
N ALA A 16 1.77 -0.15 5.68
CA ALA A 16 0.96 0.89 5.05
C ALA A 16 0.95 0.67 3.53
N ALA A 17 -0.24 0.76 2.94
CA ALA A 17 -0.47 0.48 1.53
C ALA A 17 -1.25 1.61 0.86
N VAL A 18 -0.99 1.78 -0.43
CA VAL A 18 -1.80 2.59 -1.34
C VAL A 18 -2.29 1.69 -2.46
N VAL A 19 -3.60 1.64 -2.64
CA VAL A 19 -4.28 0.95 -3.73
C VAL A 19 -4.68 1.98 -4.76
N LEU A 20 -4.20 1.81 -5.99
CA LEU A 20 -4.53 2.63 -7.15
C LEU A 20 -5.60 1.91 -7.96
N PHE A 21 -6.71 2.59 -8.24
CA PHE A 21 -7.85 1.97 -8.88
C PHE A 21 -8.60 2.92 -9.81
N GLU A 22 -9.46 2.34 -10.64
CA GLU A 22 -10.42 3.05 -11.51
C GLU A 22 -11.83 2.56 -11.19
N TRP A 23 -12.81 3.45 -11.27
CA TRP A 23 -14.22 3.08 -11.07
C TRP A 23 -14.83 2.63 -12.40
N ASP A 24 -15.34 1.40 -12.44
CA ASP A 24 -16.11 0.85 -13.57
C ASP A 24 -17.09 -0.21 -13.05
N GLU A 25 -18.31 0.23 -12.67
CA GLU A 25 -19.31 -0.50 -11.86
C GLU A 25 -18.82 -0.89 -10.45
N ASN A 26 -17.61 -1.45 -10.34
CA ASN A 26 -16.86 -1.74 -9.13
C ASN A 26 -15.41 -1.18 -9.25
N PRO A 27 -14.66 -1.08 -8.15
CA PRO A 27 -13.25 -0.68 -8.21
C PRO A 27 -12.41 -1.71 -8.97
N ILE A 28 -11.79 -1.28 -10.06
CA ILE A 28 -10.78 -2.07 -10.79
C ILE A 28 -9.41 -1.67 -10.26
N ILE A 29 -8.78 -2.58 -9.52
CA ILE A 29 -7.43 -2.38 -8.96
C ILE A 29 -6.39 -2.42 -10.08
N LYS A 30 -5.57 -1.37 -10.16
CA LYS A 30 -4.47 -1.21 -11.13
C LYS A 30 -3.10 -1.36 -10.50
N GLY A 31 -2.99 -1.12 -9.19
CA GLY A 31 -1.72 -1.18 -8.49
C GLY A 31 -1.90 -1.19 -6.98
N VAL A 32 -1.06 -1.95 -6.28
CA VAL A 32 -1.00 -1.99 -4.82
C VAL A 32 0.45 -1.81 -4.41
N THR A 33 0.74 -0.70 -3.74
CA THR A 33 2.08 -0.36 -3.28
C THR A 33 2.13 -0.34 -1.76
N ILE A 34 2.97 -1.18 -1.17
CA ILE A 34 3.31 -1.10 0.25
C ILE A 34 4.52 -0.20 0.44
N TYR A 35 4.64 0.44 1.60
CA TYR A 35 5.84 1.21 1.94
C TYR A 35 6.23 1.08 3.41
N ARG A 36 7.54 1.14 3.64
CA ARG A 36 8.16 1.15 4.99
C ARG A 36 9.18 2.27 5.08
N SER A 37 9.16 2.96 6.22
CA SER A 37 10.18 3.95 6.55
C SER A 37 11.30 3.28 7.33
N ILE A 38 12.55 3.49 6.90
CA ILE A 38 13.76 3.00 7.55
C ILE A 38 14.54 4.21 8.06
N HIS A 39 14.87 4.17 9.35
CA HIS A 39 15.69 5.17 9.98
C HIS A 39 17.16 4.74 9.89
N ASN A 40 17.94 5.44 9.07
CA ASN A 40 19.36 5.21 8.93
C ASN A 40 20.14 6.30 9.68
N LEU A 41 20.91 5.90 10.68
CA LEU A 41 21.71 6.82 11.50
C LEU A 41 23.07 7.15 10.88
N TYR A 42 23.59 6.24 10.04
CA TYR A 42 24.92 6.34 9.45
C TYR A 42 24.84 6.23 7.93
N ASN A 43 25.79 6.86 7.23
CA ASN A 43 25.94 6.71 5.78
C ASN A 43 26.79 5.49 5.42
N THR A 44 26.97 5.22 4.12
CA THR A 44 27.76 4.08 3.62
C THR A 44 29.25 4.16 3.97
N LYS A 45 29.73 5.32 4.43
CA LYS A 45 31.10 5.53 4.94
C LYS A 45 31.21 5.40 6.46
N GLY A 46 30.10 5.13 7.16
CA GLY A 46 30.05 5.03 8.63
C GLY A 46 29.97 6.37 9.36
N GLU A 47 29.77 7.49 8.66
CA GLU A 47 29.62 8.81 9.28
C GLU A 47 28.19 9.00 9.81
N TYR A 48 28.06 9.58 11.00
CA TYR A 48 26.74 9.88 11.59
C TYR A 48 26.02 10.93 10.72
N SER A 49 24.93 10.49 10.09
CA SER A 49 24.14 11.27 9.13
C SER A 49 22.71 10.71 9.14
N PRO A 50 21.90 11.11 10.14
CA PRO A 50 20.56 10.58 10.33
C PRO A 50 19.65 11.01 9.18
N ARG A 51 18.96 10.03 8.59
CA ARG A 51 17.97 10.22 7.53
C ARG A 51 16.88 9.17 7.60
N VAL A 52 15.71 9.52 7.09
CA VAL A 52 14.60 8.59 6.92
C VAL A 52 14.51 8.25 5.44
N GLU A 53 14.70 6.97 5.14
CA GLU A 53 14.52 6.44 3.79
C GLU A 53 13.15 5.77 3.71
N ARG A 54 12.44 5.96 2.60
CA ARG A 54 11.18 5.27 2.33
C ARG A 54 11.42 4.24 1.25
N ILE A 55 11.14 2.99 1.55
CA ILE A 55 11.12 1.90 0.57
C ILE A 55 9.67 1.67 0.17
N SER A 56 9.41 1.60 -1.13
CA SER A 56 8.11 1.26 -1.70
C SER A 56 8.24 0.06 -2.63
N VAL A 57 7.30 -0.88 -2.55
CA VAL A 57 7.27 -2.09 -3.37
C VAL A 57 5.87 -2.25 -3.94
N ASP A 58 5.79 -2.42 -5.27
CA ASP A 58 4.58 -2.85 -5.95
C ASP A 58 4.40 -4.34 -5.75
N ILE A 59 3.29 -4.72 -5.12
CA ILE A 59 2.95 -6.12 -4.79
C ILE A 59 1.76 -6.62 -5.59
N THR A 60 1.27 -5.87 -6.59
CA THR A 60 0.04 -6.19 -7.32
C THR A 60 0.08 -7.61 -7.90
N ALA A 61 1.21 -7.98 -8.51
CA ALA A 61 1.41 -9.30 -9.11
C ALA A 61 1.53 -10.45 -8.08
N MET A 62 1.63 -10.14 -6.79
CA MET A 62 1.70 -11.10 -5.70
C MET A 62 0.34 -11.38 -5.04
N LEU A 63 -0.67 -10.56 -5.33
CA LEU A 63 -2.01 -10.72 -4.79
C LEU A 63 -2.80 -11.73 -5.61
N ASN A 64 -3.57 -12.57 -4.94
CA ASN A 64 -4.55 -13.45 -5.58
C ASN A 64 -5.90 -12.74 -5.75
N ASP A 65 -6.80 -13.36 -6.51
CA ASP A 65 -8.11 -12.79 -6.82
C ASP A 65 -8.94 -12.50 -5.55
N ASP A 66 -8.93 -13.40 -4.56
CA ASP A 66 -9.64 -13.20 -3.29
C ASP A 66 -9.15 -11.96 -2.52
N GLN A 67 -7.84 -11.68 -2.55
CA GLN A 67 -7.24 -10.50 -1.93
C GLN A 67 -7.55 -9.22 -2.70
N ILE A 68 -7.61 -9.28 -4.03
CA ILE A 68 -8.02 -8.17 -4.88
C ILE A 68 -9.49 -7.82 -4.63
N ASP A 69 -10.36 -8.84 -4.54
CA ASP A 69 -11.78 -8.66 -4.25
C ASP A 69 -12.01 -8.07 -2.86
N ALA A 70 -11.25 -8.52 -1.84
CA ALA A 70 -11.30 -7.94 -0.50
C ALA A 70 -10.96 -6.44 -0.49
N LEU A 71 -9.92 -6.03 -1.23
CA LEU A 71 -9.55 -4.62 -1.37
C LEU A 71 -10.62 -3.82 -2.12
N SER A 72 -11.24 -4.39 -3.16
CA SER A 72 -12.34 -3.73 -3.87
C SER A 72 -13.57 -3.54 -2.98
N ASN A 73 -13.93 -4.54 -2.17
CA ASN A 73 -15.03 -4.43 -1.21
C ASN A 73 -14.76 -3.36 -0.15
N GLU A 74 -13.55 -3.32 0.40
CA GLU A 74 -13.15 -2.28 1.36
C GLU A 74 -13.30 -0.86 0.77
N ILE A 75 -12.89 -0.67 -0.49
CA ILE A 75 -13.02 0.61 -1.20
C ILE A 75 -14.49 1.01 -1.34
N VAL A 76 -15.38 0.05 -1.67
CA VAL A 76 -16.82 0.30 -1.79
C VAL A 76 -17.40 0.71 -0.45
N GLU A 77 -17.14 -0.05 0.61
CA GLU A 77 -17.62 0.23 1.98
C GLU A 77 -17.22 1.63 2.45
N CYS A 78 -15.94 1.99 2.28
CA CYS A 78 -15.44 3.33 2.64
C CYS A 78 -16.09 4.46 1.82
N SER A 79 -16.53 4.18 0.59
CA SER A 79 -17.20 5.18 -0.25
C SER A 79 -18.65 5.40 0.14
N GLU A 80 -19.33 4.37 0.65
CA GLU A 80 -20.71 4.45 1.13
C GLU A 80 -20.81 5.15 2.49
N GLU A 81 -19.82 4.99 3.38
CA GLU A 81 -19.76 5.71 4.65
C GLU A 81 -19.54 7.24 4.47
N ALA A 82 -19.05 7.66 3.30
CA ALA A 82 -18.77 9.06 2.99
C ALA A 82 -19.93 9.81 2.29
N ALA A 83 -21.03 9.12 1.96
CA ALA A 83 -22.20 9.66 1.25
C ALA A 83 -23.37 9.99 2.20
#